data_AF-A0A674JEL1-F1
#
_entry.id   AF-A0A674JEL1-F1
#
_cell.length_a   1.000
_cell.length_b   1.000
_cell.length_c   1.000
_cell.angle_alpha   90.00
_cell.angle_beta   90.00
_cell.angle_gamma   90.00
#
_symmetry.space_group_name_H-M   'P 1'
#
loop_
_entity.id
_entity.type
_entity.pdbx_description
1 polymer ?
#
loop_
_entity_poly.entity_id
_entity_poly.type
_entity_poly.pdbx_seq_one_letter_code
_entity_poly.pdbx_strand_id
1 'polypeptide(L)'
;RAGGGHAPVGPATSPRPKAAPLSMHDVPAATRGSAGIDLVNQENMDITIPGEVLLMPSQIQGPLPEGMVGLVLPRSSASKQGLFVVPGVVDSDYGGVIHVQLWSHLPKQLFQGDAWAPTLCQ
;
A
#
# COMPACT_ATOMS: atom_id res chain seq x y z
N ARG A 1 13.52 -46.22 -19.54
CA ARG A 1 13.53 -45.98 -18.07
C ARG A 1 13.59 -44.48 -17.85
N ALA A 2 12.65 -43.96 -17.06
CA ALA A 2 12.33 -42.54 -16.91
C ALA A 2 13.46 -41.72 -16.26
N GLY A 3 13.73 -40.54 -16.82
CA GLY A 3 14.50 -39.48 -16.15
C GLY A 3 13.55 -38.65 -15.29
N GLY A 4 13.66 -38.78 -13.97
CA GLY A 4 12.92 -37.95 -13.02
C GLY A 4 13.57 -36.58 -12.89
N GLY A 5 12.95 -35.56 -13.49
CA GLY A 5 13.27 -34.16 -13.24
C GLY A 5 12.66 -33.73 -11.92
N HIS A 6 13.50 -33.35 -10.95
CA HIS A 6 13.08 -32.64 -9.74
C HIS A 6 12.69 -31.21 -10.15
N ALA A 7 11.40 -30.89 -10.14
CA ALA A 7 10.96 -29.50 -10.19
C ALA A 7 11.29 -28.82 -8.86
N PRO A 8 11.83 -27.59 -8.83
CA PRO A 8 11.97 -26.86 -7.59
C PRO A 8 10.57 -26.43 -7.13
N VAL A 9 10.07 -27.06 -6.07
CA VAL A 9 8.91 -26.57 -5.32
C VAL A 9 9.41 -25.36 -4.51
N GLY A 10 9.31 -24.17 -5.10
CA GLY A 10 9.40 -22.93 -4.32
C GLY A 10 8.28 -22.92 -3.27
N PRO A 11 8.50 -22.31 -2.10
CA PRO A 11 7.47 -22.28 -1.07
C PRO A 11 6.27 -21.51 -1.63
N ALA A 12 5.15 -22.20 -1.83
CA ALA A 12 3.87 -21.57 -2.05
C ALA A 12 3.56 -20.77 -0.78
N THR A 13 3.84 -19.47 -0.81
CA THR A 13 3.44 -18.56 0.25
C THR A 13 1.92 -18.46 0.17
N SER A 14 1.25 -19.22 1.03
CA SER A 14 -0.18 -19.08 1.27
C SER A 14 -0.49 -17.58 1.48
N PRO A 15 -1.55 -17.03 0.86
CA PRO A 15 -1.91 -15.63 1.08
C PRO A 15 -2.02 -15.36 2.57
N ARG A 16 -1.31 -14.34 3.08
CA ARG A 16 -1.53 -13.90 4.45
C ARG A 16 -3.00 -13.45 4.54
N PRO A 17 -3.72 -13.82 5.61
CA PRO A 17 -5.09 -13.34 5.80
C PRO A 17 -5.12 -11.82 5.67
N LYS A 18 -6.06 -11.28 4.88
CA LYS A 18 -6.28 -9.83 4.79
C LYS A 18 -6.63 -9.35 6.20
N ALA A 19 -5.76 -8.54 6.79
CA ALA A 19 -6.03 -7.96 8.09
C ALA A 19 -7.25 -7.04 7.99
N ALA A 20 -8.06 -6.97 9.05
CA ALA A 20 -9.12 -5.98 9.12
C ALA A 20 -8.49 -4.57 9.05
N PRO A 21 -9.14 -3.60 8.39
CA PRO A 21 -8.68 -2.22 8.39
C PRO A 21 -8.56 -1.69 9.83
N LEU A 22 -7.51 -0.91 10.06
CA LEU A 22 -7.22 -0.23 11.31
C LEU A 22 -7.82 1.18 11.28
N SER A 23 -8.26 1.67 12.43
CA SER A 23 -8.54 3.09 12.61
C SER A 23 -7.25 3.89 12.52
N MET A 24 -7.30 5.10 11.96
CA MET A 24 -6.14 5.99 11.86
C MET A 24 -5.46 6.22 13.24
N HIS A 25 -6.25 6.25 14.32
CA HIS A 25 -5.78 6.42 15.69
C HIS A 25 -4.87 5.30 16.19
N ASP A 26 -4.98 4.11 15.60
CA ASP A 26 -4.30 2.90 16.08
C ASP A 26 -3.04 2.59 15.27
N VAL A 27 -2.74 3.37 14.22
CA VAL A 27 -1.59 3.10 13.35
C VAL A 27 -0.38 3.93 13.78
N PRO A 28 0.71 3.29 14.26
CA PRO A 28 1.89 4.03 14.67
C PRO A 28 2.63 4.60 13.47
N ALA A 29 3.14 5.81 13.60
CA ALA A 29 4.11 6.34 12.66
C ALA A 29 5.46 5.61 12.81
N ALA A 30 6.27 5.57 11.74
CA ALA A 30 7.52 4.81 11.72
C ALA A 30 8.53 5.24 12.80
N THR A 31 8.55 6.54 13.11
CA THR A 31 9.37 7.15 14.17
C THR A 31 8.61 8.33 14.78
N ARG A 32 9.02 8.77 15.97
CA ARG A 32 8.46 9.97 16.63
C ARG A 32 8.57 11.26 15.79
N GLY A 33 9.54 11.34 14.88
CA GLY A 33 9.75 12.50 14.00
C GLY A 33 9.07 12.37 12.64
N SER A 34 8.28 11.32 12.40
CA SER A 34 7.63 11.10 11.11
C SER A 34 6.49 12.09 10.93
N ALA A 35 6.41 12.69 9.74
CA ALA A 35 5.31 13.59 9.41
C ALA A 35 3.99 12.81 9.22
N GLY A 36 4.03 11.58 8.71
CA GLY A 36 2.85 10.78 8.46
C GLY A 36 3.06 9.30 8.78
N ILE A 37 2.00 8.52 8.54
CA ILE A 37 1.91 7.09 8.76
C ILE A 37 2.10 6.37 7.43
N ASP A 38 2.98 5.38 7.37
CA ASP A 38 3.18 4.60 6.15
C ASP A 38 1.97 3.70 5.85
N LEU A 39 1.44 3.81 4.63
CA LEU A 39 0.42 2.94 4.08
C LEU A 39 1.05 1.65 3.55
N VAL A 40 0.41 0.53 3.90
CA VAL A 40 0.82 -0.83 3.55
C VAL A 40 -0.29 -1.56 2.75
N ASN A 41 0.13 -2.43 1.85
CA ASN A 41 -0.65 -3.13 0.84
C ASN A 41 -1.27 -4.27 1.58
N GLN A 42 -2.58 -4.37 1.44
CA GLN A 42 -3.33 -5.42 2.09
C GLN A 42 -3.31 -6.73 1.29
N GLU A 43 -2.85 -6.70 0.05
CA GLU A 43 -2.81 -7.83 -0.87
C GLU A 43 -1.68 -7.68 -1.89
N ASN A 44 -1.32 -8.79 -2.54
CA ASN A 44 -0.38 -8.77 -3.66
C ASN A 44 -1.04 -8.10 -4.88
N MET A 45 -0.27 -7.34 -5.65
CA MET A 45 -0.75 -6.70 -6.88
C MET A 45 0.34 -6.70 -7.94
N ASP A 46 -0.07 -7.01 -9.17
CA ASP A 46 0.78 -6.93 -10.34
C ASP A 46 0.39 -5.72 -11.20
N ILE A 47 1.29 -4.76 -11.31
CA ILE A 47 1.19 -3.70 -12.32
C ILE A 47 1.70 -4.30 -13.63
N THR A 48 0.77 -4.74 -14.48
CA THR A 48 1.10 -5.41 -15.74
C THR A 48 1.26 -4.45 -16.90
N ILE A 49 0.44 -3.39 -16.94
CA ILE A 49 0.46 -2.35 -17.97
C ILE A 49 1.19 -1.12 -17.42
N PRO A 50 2.39 -0.78 -17.92
CA PRO A 50 3.08 0.44 -17.51
C PRO A 50 2.25 1.69 -17.76
N GLY A 51 2.23 2.60 -16.79
CA GLY A 51 1.47 3.85 -16.84
C GLY A 51 -0.01 3.74 -16.49
N GLU A 52 -0.55 2.53 -16.34
CA GLU A 52 -1.90 2.35 -15.78
C GLU A 52 -1.93 2.74 -14.30
N VAL A 53 -2.99 3.45 -13.90
CA VAL A 53 -3.25 3.77 -12.50
C VAL A 53 -4.13 2.68 -11.92
N LEU A 54 -3.61 1.97 -10.92
CA LEU A 54 -4.33 0.97 -10.16
C LEU A 54 -4.75 1.54 -8.80
N LEU A 55 -5.89 1.08 -8.29
CA LEU A 55 -6.42 1.47 -7.00
C LEU A 55 -6.16 0.37 -5.97
N MET A 56 -5.45 0.71 -4.90
CA MET A 56 -5.00 -0.25 -3.89
C MET A 56 -5.59 0.07 -2.51
N PRO A 57 -6.28 -0.88 -1.84
CA PRO A 57 -6.76 -0.65 -0.49
C PRO A 57 -5.58 -0.57 0.49
N SER A 58 -5.59 0.44 1.36
CA SER A 58 -4.64 0.54 2.48
C SER A 58 -5.11 -0.26 3.69
N GLN A 59 -4.28 -0.26 4.74
CA GLN A 59 -4.67 -0.78 6.06
C GLN A 59 -5.57 0.17 6.84
N ILE A 60 -5.88 1.37 6.35
CA ILE A 60 -6.55 2.41 7.15
C ILE A 60 -7.98 2.57 6.68
N GLN A 61 -8.89 2.63 7.64
CA GLN A 61 -10.28 3.04 7.45
C GLN A 61 -10.53 4.31 8.27
N GLY A 62 -11.25 5.25 7.66
CA GLY A 62 -11.71 6.43 8.36
C GLY A 62 -12.92 6.15 9.27
N PRO A 63 -13.50 7.19 9.91
CA PRO A 63 -13.19 8.60 9.70
C PRO A 63 -11.80 9.00 10.20
N LEU A 64 -11.28 10.11 9.68
CA LEU A 64 -10.13 10.76 10.28
C LEU A 64 -10.57 11.51 11.55
N PRO A 65 -9.64 11.97 12.40
CA PRO A 65 -9.99 12.84 13.50
C PRO A 65 -10.72 14.09 12.99
N GLU A 66 -11.66 14.56 13.80
CA GLU A 66 -12.51 15.70 13.44
C GLU A 66 -11.67 16.93 13.10
N GLY A 67 -12.05 17.61 12.01
CA GLY A 67 -11.39 18.84 11.55
C GLY A 67 -10.07 18.63 10.82
N MET A 68 -9.65 17.38 10.58
CA MET A 68 -8.41 17.07 9.84
C MET A 68 -8.66 16.78 8.37
N VAL A 69 -7.59 16.86 7.58
CA VAL A 69 -7.51 16.35 6.22
C VAL A 69 -6.40 15.31 6.10
N GLY A 70 -6.68 14.21 5.42
CA GLY A 70 -5.68 13.19 5.09
C GLY A 70 -5.03 13.49 3.75
N LEU A 71 -3.69 13.55 3.71
CA LEU A 71 -2.92 13.69 2.49
C LEU A 71 -2.18 12.40 2.20
N VAL A 72 -2.53 11.74 1.09
CA VAL A 72 -1.83 10.54 0.59
C VAL A 72 -0.73 11.00 -0.36
N LEU A 73 0.53 10.73 0.00
CA LEU A 73 1.69 11.34 -0.68
C LEU A 73 2.75 10.31 -1.13
N PRO A 74 3.67 10.76 -2.00
CA PRO A 74 5.00 10.23 -2.21
C PRO A 74 5.76 9.55 -1.07
N ARG A 75 6.17 8.27 -1.11
CA ARG A 75 7.40 7.86 -0.37
C ARG A 75 8.60 7.96 -1.28
N SER A 76 9.64 8.68 -0.83
CA SER A 76 10.87 8.82 -1.64
C SER A 76 11.53 7.47 -1.96
N SER A 77 11.46 6.50 -1.04
CA SER A 77 11.97 5.14 -1.24
C SER A 77 11.23 4.40 -2.35
N ALA A 78 9.89 4.54 -2.41
CA ALA A 78 9.08 3.93 -3.45
C ALA A 78 9.31 4.60 -4.81
N SER A 79 9.37 5.93 -4.85
CA SER A 79 9.66 6.68 -6.08
C SER A 79 11.04 6.33 -6.66
N LYS A 80 12.06 6.14 -5.80
CA LYS A 80 13.39 5.65 -6.23
C LYS A 80 13.35 4.25 -6.83
N GLN A 81 12.35 3.45 -6.50
CA GLN A 81 12.14 2.12 -7.08
C GLN A 81 11.19 2.15 -8.29
N GLY A 82 10.79 3.33 -8.78
CA GLY A 82 9.92 3.48 -9.95
C GLY A 82 8.43 3.23 -9.68
N LEU A 83 8.01 3.19 -8.41
CA LEU A 83 6.61 3.17 -8.03
C LEU A 83 6.17 4.57 -7.61
N PHE A 84 5.07 5.04 -8.20
CA PHE A 84 4.54 6.38 -7.99
C PHE A 84 3.14 6.31 -7.39
N VAL A 85 2.84 7.31 -6.58
CA VAL A 85 1.53 7.54 -5.96
C VAL A 85 0.96 8.79 -6.59
N VAL A 86 -0.29 8.73 -7.04
CA VAL A 86 -1.04 9.95 -7.39
C VAL A 86 -1.45 10.62 -6.08
N PRO A 87 -1.02 11.87 -5.79
CA PRO A 87 -1.41 12.55 -4.57
C PRO A 87 -2.93 12.62 -4.42
N GLY A 88 -3.42 12.39 -3.21
CA GLY A 88 -4.85 12.35 -2.92
C GLY A 88 -5.19 13.06 -1.61
N VAL A 89 -6.44 13.50 -1.53
CA VAL A 89 -7.05 14.11 -0.35
C VAL A 89 -8.10 13.14 0.20
N VAL A 90 -8.11 12.97 1.51
CA VAL A 90 -9.10 12.18 2.25
C VAL A 90 -9.84 13.13 3.18
N ASP A 91 -11.15 13.25 2.99
CA ASP A 91 -12.02 14.07 3.84
C ASP A 91 -12.13 13.46 5.24
N SER A 92 -12.36 14.30 6.26
CA SER A 92 -12.43 13.83 7.66
C SER A 92 -13.58 12.85 7.90
N ASP A 93 -14.71 13.05 7.23
CA ASP A 93 -15.92 12.25 7.36
C ASP A 93 -15.95 11.03 6.42
N TYR A 94 -14.88 10.77 5.67
CA TYR A 94 -14.77 9.59 4.84
C TYR A 94 -14.68 8.32 5.71
N GLY A 95 -15.78 7.58 5.86
CA GLY A 95 -15.87 6.36 6.66
C GLY A 95 -15.38 5.07 5.98
N GLY A 96 -14.86 5.18 4.76
CA GLY A 96 -14.42 4.04 3.97
C GLY A 96 -12.95 3.65 4.23
N VAL A 97 -12.54 2.53 3.62
CA VAL A 97 -11.12 2.20 3.49
C VAL A 97 -10.45 3.24 2.60
N ILE A 98 -9.34 3.79 3.05
CA ILE A 98 -8.53 4.72 2.27
C ILE A 98 -7.84 3.92 1.16
N HIS A 99 -8.04 4.35 -0.08
CA HIS A 99 -7.41 3.74 -1.24
C HIS A 99 -6.30 4.63 -1.79
N VAL A 100 -5.27 4.00 -2.33
CA VAL A 100 -4.11 4.67 -2.92
C VAL A 100 -4.08 4.39 -4.41
N GLN A 101 -3.96 5.45 -5.19
CA GLN A 101 -3.76 5.36 -6.63
C GLN A 101 -2.27 5.20 -6.91
N LEU A 102 -1.89 4.07 -7.49
CA LEU A 102 -0.52 3.67 -7.76
C LEU A 102 -0.29 3.51 -9.25
N TRP A 103 0.90 3.87 -9.73
CA TRP A 103 1.33 3.56 -11.09
C TRP A 103 2.84 3.35 -11.13
N SER A 104 3.30 2.65 -12.17
CA SER A 104 4.72 2.40 -12.42
C SER A 104 5.01 2.53 -13.92
N HIS A 105 6.19 3.01 -14.26
CA HIS A 105 6.64 3.14 -15.65
C HIS A 105 7.19 1.83 -16.23
N LEU A 106 7.30 0.78 -15.40
CA LEU A 106 7.69 -0.58 -15.78
C LEU A 106 6.78 -1.59 -15.06
N PRO A 107 6.64 -2.83 -15.58
CA PRO A 107 5.93 -3.88 -14.86
C PRO A 107 6.53 -4.09 -13.46
N LYS A 108 5.66 -4.25 -12.46
CA LYS A 108 6.09 -4.34 -11.06
C LYS A 108 5.14 -5.22 -10.26
N GLN A 109 5.71 -6.12 -9.47
CA GLN A 109 4.97 -6.86 -8.45
C GLN A 109 5.10 -6.14 -7.12
N LEU A 110 3.98 -5.97 -6.44
CA LEU A 110 3.93 -5.49 -5.06
C LEU A 110 3.40 -6.61 -4.19
N PHE A 111 4.00 -6.77 -3.03
CA PHE A 111 3.59 -7.82 -2.10
C PHE A 111 2.86 -7.23 -0.90
N GLN A 112 1.98 -8.03 -0.32
CA GLN A 112 1.29 -7.66 0.90
C GLN A 112 2.31 -7.29 1.99
N GLY A 113 2.15 -6.08 2.53
CA GLY A 113 2.98 -5.55 3.62
C GLY A 113 4.22 -4.75 3.23
N ASP A 114 4.54 -4.53 1.95
CA ASP A 114 5.56 -3.49 1.66
C ASP A 114 5.02 -2.09 2.07
N ALA A 115 5.74 -1.00 1.82
CA ALA A 115 5.25 0.33 2.17
C ALA A 115 5.63 1.34 1.09
N TRP A 116 4.67 2.13 0.59
CA TRP A 116 4.89 2.94 -0.63
C TRP A 116 4.35 4.37 -0.60
N ALA A 117 3.46 4.71 0.32
CA ALA A 117 2.91 6.05 0.50
C ALA A 117 2.83 6.37 2.00
N PRO A 118 3.10 7.60 2.49
CA PRO A 118 2.58 8.00 3.79
C PRO A 118 1.18 8.61 3.63
N THR A 119 0.36 8.50 4.67
CA THR A 119 -0.76 9.41 4.94
C THR A 119 -0.35 10.38 6.03
N LEU A 120 -0.47 11.67 5.74
CA LEU A 120 -0.29 12.75 6.69
C LEU A 120 -1.67 13.30 7.07
N CYS A 121 -2.00 13.32 8.35
CA CYS A 121 -3.20 14.01 8.84
C CYS A 121 -2.78 15.38 9.39
N GLN A 122 -3.40 16.44 8.89
CA GLN A 122 -3.20 17.82 9.36
C GLN A 122 -4.52 18.46 9.74
#